data_AF-A0A968X9S8-F1
#
_entry.id   AF-A0A968X9S8-F1
#
_cell.length_a   1.000
_cell.length_b   1.000
_cell.length_c   1.000
_cell.angle_alpha   90.00
_cell.angle_beta   90.00
_cell.angle_gamma   90.00
#
_symmetry.space_group_name_H-M   'P 1'
#
loop_
_entity.id
_entity.type
_entity.pdbx_description
1 polymer ?
#
loop_
_entity_poly.entity_id
_entity_poly.type
_entity_poly.pdbx_seq_one_letter_code
_entity_poly.pdbx_strand_id
1 'polypeptide(L)'
;MTATILNDQSRSALPVSGKASWAEYEVWRDRLEADDRVQVSFHAGYLWVMGWEGLNHAQVKDLFILLLGFWYMARPGVMARWSSTDHRSSMSGCLMEKVDVGGAAPDLMLYVGDGAPQWQEGTKRRISLDEWRVPDLVGEVSDTTLASDLDEMKQLYAALGIPEY
;
A
#
# COMPACT_ATOMS: atom_id res chain seq x y z
N MET A 1 40.03 -2.56 -32.89
CA MET A 1 38.59 -2.69 -33.15
C MET A 1 38.00 -3.48 -32.01
N THR A 2 37.42 -2.77 -31.05
CA THR A 2 36.75 -3.32 -29.87
C THR A 2 35.26 -3.15 -30.11
N ALA A 3 34.54 -4.26 -30.22
CA ALA A 3 33.08 -4.28 -30.10
C ALA A 3 32.71 -5.65 -29.54
N THR A 4 32.42 -5.70 -28.24
CA THR A 4 31.06 -5.64 -27.68
C THR A 4 30.51 -7.05 -27.52
N ILE A 5 30.85 -7.68 -26.39
CA ILE A 5 30.00 -8.72 -25.81
C ILE A 5 28.97 -7.95 -24.98
N LEU A 6 27.76 -7.81 -25.54
CA LEU A 6 26.60 -7.35 -24.77
C LEU A 6 26.40 -8.36 -23.63
N ASN A 7 26.64 -7.89 -22.41
CA ASN A 7 26.56 -8.68 -21.21
C ASN A 7 25.09 -9.07 -20.96
N ASP A 8 24.86 -10.37 -20.88
CA ASP A 8 23.62 -11.05 -20.57
C ASP A 8 23.25 -10.85 -19.08
N GLN A 9 22.88 -9.61 -18.72
CA GLN A 9 22.52 -9.18 -17.35
C GLN A 9 21.03 -8.79 -17.22
N SER A 10 20.19 -9.01 -18.24
CA SER A 10 18.81 -8.51 -18.26
C SER A 10 17.76 -9.42 -17.58
N ARG A 11 18.20 -10.36 -16.73
CA ARG A 11 17.34 -10.96 -15.69
C ARG A 11 17.75 -10.39 -14.34
N SER A 12 17.37 -9.13 -14.14
CA SER A 12 17.73 -8.29 -13.00
C SER A 12 17.25 -8.85 -11.66
N ALA A 13 18.16 -8.93 -10.69
CA ALA A 13 17.80 -9.16 -9.30
C ALA A 13 16.79 -8.12 -8.80
N LEU A 14 15.86 -8.55 -7.94
CA LEU A 14 14.95 -7.66 -7.22
C LEU A 14 15.76 -6.65 -6.37
N PRO A 15 15.22 -5.45 -6.12
CA PRO A 15 15.85 -4.54 -5.17
C PRO A 15 15.92 -5.21 -3.80
N VAL A 16 16.98 -4.90 -3.05
CA VAL A 16 17.11 -5.28 -1.64
C VAL A 16 16.73 -4.05 -0.82
N SER A 17 16.01 -4.23 0.28
CA SER A 17 15.67 -3.16 1.20
C SER A 17 16.93 -2.39 1.65
N GLY A 18 16.83 -1.06 1.71
CA GLY A 18 17.98 -0.21 1.98
C GLY A 18 17.72 1.27 1.74
N LYS A 19 18.77 2.09 1.85
CA LYS A 19 18.68 3.52 1.57
C LYS A 19 18.34 3.77 0.10
N ALA A 20 17.44 4.71 -0.14
CA ALA A 20 17.03 5.13 -1.47
C ALA A 20 16.57 6.59 -1.45
N SER A 21 16.61 7.24 -2.61
CA SER A 21 15.92 8.50 -2.88
C SER A 21 14.48 8.24 -3.36
N TRP A 22 13.63 9.28 -3.33
CA TRP A 22 12.28 9.21 -3.89
C TRP A 22 12.30 8.79 -5.37
N ALA A 23 13.20 9.37 -6.17
CA ALA A 23 13.33 9.03 -7.59
C ALA A 23 13.72 7.55 -7.81
N GLU A 24 14.58 6.99 -6.95
CA GLU A 24 14.89 5.55 -7.00
C GLU A 24 13.70 4.68 -6.60
N TYR A 25 12.94 5.10 -5.58
CA TYR A 25 11.68 4.45 -5.21
C TYR A 25 10.69 4.44 -6.39
N GLU A 26 10.50 5.56 -7.07
CA GLU A 26 9.57 5.65 -8.22
C GLU A 26 9.97 4.68 -9.35
N VAL A 27 11.27 4.59 -9.65
CA VAL A 27 11.80 3.66 -10.65
C VAL A 27 11.51 2.22 -10.26
N TRP A 28 11.74 1.85 -8.99
CA TRP A 28 11.46 0.48 -8.53
C TRP A 28 9.98 0.17 -8.46
N ARG A 29 9.16 1.10 -7.96
CA ARG A 29 7.70 0.99 -7.94
C ARG A 29 7.14 0.76 -9.34
N ASP A 30 7.47 1.59 -10.30
CA ASP A 30 6.92 1.50 -11.66
C ASP A 30 7.47 0.26 -12.40
N ARG A 31 8.70 -0.16 -12.11
CA ARG A 31 9.27 -1.42 -12.64
C ARG A 31 8.55 -2.66 -12.10
N LEU A 32 8.19 -2.64 -10.83
CA LEU A 32 7.58 -3.76 -10.12
C LEU A 32 6.05 -3.72 -10.17
N GLU A 33 5.43 -2.69 -10.76
CA GLU A 33 3.97 -2.57 -10.89
C GLU A 33 3.33 -3.77 -11.59
N ALA A 34 4.08 -4.48 -12.44
CA ALA A 34 3.66 -5.69 -13.14
C ALA A 34 4.01 -7.02 -12.41
N ASP A 35 4.75 -6.98 -11.31
CA ASP A 35 5.13 -8.16 -10.53
C ASP A 35 4.32 -8.21 -9.22
N ASP A 36 3.17 -8.90 -9.26
CA ASP A 36 2.26 -9.04 -8.11
C ASP A 36 2.87 -9.83 -6.93
N ARG A 37 4.15 -10.23 -6.99
CA ARG A 37 4.83 -10.99 -5.93
C ARG A 37 5.63 -10.12 -4.98
N VAL A 38 5.79 -8.84 -5.29
CA VAL A 38 6.63 -7.92 -4.53
C VAL A 38 5.88 -6.64 -4.28
N GLN A 39 5.93 -6.17 -3.04
CA GLN A 39 5.45 -4.87 -2.64
C GLN A 39 6.66 -3.98 -2.29
N VAL A 40 6.56 -2.70 -2.62
CA VAL A 40 7.56 -1.70 -2.22
C VAL A 40 6.92 -0.62 -1.36
N SER A 41 7.63 -0.26 -0.29
CA SER A 41 7.26 0.86 0.58
C SER A 41 8.46 1.79 0.72
N PHE A 42 8.22 3.08 0.95
CA PHE A 42 9.26 4.09 1.08
C PHE A 42 8.90 5.14 2.12
N HIS A 43 9.86 5.46 2.99
CA HIS A 43 9.74 6.52 3.98
C HIS A 43 11.13 6.97 4.44
N ALA A 44 11.30 8.26 4.69
CA ALA A 44 12.51 8.85 5.30
C ALA A 44 13.85 8.41 4.65
N GLY A 45 13.87 8.22 3.32
CA GLY A 45 15.08 7.84 2.58
C GLY A 45 15.41 6.34 2.66
N TYR A 46 14.44 5.51 3.04
CA TYR A 46 14.58 4.06 3.10
C TYR A 46 13.49 3.39 2.26
N LEU A 47 13.90 2.40 1.47
CA LEU A 47 13.06 1.54 0.64
C LEU A 47 12.96 0.17 1.31
N TRP A 48 11.73 -0.31 1.49
CA TRP A 48 11.44 -1.69 1.88
C TRP A 48 10.88 -2.46 0.71
N VAL A 49 11.40 -3.67 0.52
CA VAL A 49 10.96 -4.62 -0.49
C VAL A 49 10.41 -5.82 0.24
N MET A 50 9.09 -6.00 0.14
CA MET A 50 8.34 -7.03 0.83
C MET A 50 7.92 -8.12 -0.15
N GLY A 51 8.05 -9.37 0.26
CA GLY A 51 7.64 -10.54 -0.54
C GLY A 51 6.21 -10.95 -0.24
N TRP A 52 5.90 -12.22 -0.52
CA TRP A 52 4.60 -12.78 -0.22
C TRP A 52 4.28 -12.80 1.27
N GLU A 53 3.00 -12.58 1.52
CA GLU A 53 2.37 -12.72 2.82
C GLU A 53 2.38 -14.20 3.29
N GLY A 54 2.68 -14.42 4.57
CA GLY A 54 2.66 -15.75 5.18
C GLY A 54 1.25 -16.25 5.49
N LEU A 55 1.09 -17.57 5.69
CA LEU A 55 -0.22 -18.18 5.98
C LEU A 55 -0.90 -17.58 7.22
N ASN A 56 -0.12 -17.32 8.29
CA ASN A 56 -0.67 -16.80 9.54
C ASN A 56 -1.13 -15.33 9.38
N HIS A 57 -0.31 -14.52 8.71
CA HIS A 57 -0.61 -13.14 8.35
C HIS A 57 -1.91 -13.05 7.55
N ALA A 58 -2.02 -13.84 6.48
CA ALA A 58 -3.22 -13.90 5.63
C ALA A 58 -4.48 -14.27 6.41
N GLN A 59 -4.41 -15.27 7.29
CA GLN A 59 -5.55 -15.68 8.10
C GLN A 59 -6.04 -14.59 9.05
N VAL A 60 -5.12 -13.85 9.68
CA VAL A 60 -5.48 -12.76 10.60
C VAL A 60 -6.03 -11.57 9.81
N LYS A 61 -5.40 -11.19 8.70
CA LYS A 61 -5.88 -10.14 7.80
C LYS A 61 -7.29 -10.42 7.30
N ASP A 62 -7.55 -11.63 6.82
CA ASP A 62 -8.89 -12.05 6.37
C ASP A 62 -9.92 -11.95 7.49
N LEU A 63 -9.58 -12.36 8.72
CA LEU A 63 -10.45 -12.22 9.88
C LEU A 63 -10.83 -10.75 10.12
N PHE A 64 -9.86 -9.83 10.10
CA PHE A 64 -10.14 -8.41 10.29
C PHE A 64 -11.00 -7.83 9.16
N ILE A 65 -10.73 -8.18 7.91
CA ILE A 65 -11.54 -7.77 6.76
C ILE A 65 -13.00 -8.23 6.95
N LEU A 66 -13.22 -9.48 7.38
CA LEU A 66 -14.56 -10.00 7.65
C LEU A 66 -15.25 -9.26 8.80
N LEU A 67 -14.54 -9.02 9.91
CA LEU A 67 -15.07 -8.28 11.06
C LEU A 67 -15.48 -6.86 10.68
N LEU A 68 -14.66 -6.16 9.90
CA LEU A 68 -14.95 -4.82 9.38
C LEU A 68 -16.14 -4.86 8.43
N GLY A 69 -16.22 -5.87 7.57
CA GLY A 69 -17.38 -6.13 6.70
C GLY A 69 -18.68 -6.30 7.50
N PHE A 70 -18.68 -7.13 8.55
CA PHE A 70 -19.83 -7.30 9.44
C PHE A 70 -20.19 -6.00 10.17
N TRP A 71 -19.18 -5.26 10.64
CA TRP A 71 -19.38 -3.97 11.30
C TRP A 71 -20.05 -2.94 10.37
N TYR A 72 -19.62 -2.86 9.11
CA TYR A 72 -20.27 -2.01 8.10
C TYR A 72 -21.74 -2.41 7.88
N MET A 73 -22.02 -3.71 7.75
CA MET A 73 -23.39 -4.20 7.55
C MET A 73 -24.30 -3.93 8.75
N ALA A 74 -23.75 -3.96 9.97
CA ALA A 74 -24.50 -3.69 11.20
C ALA A 74 -24.83 -2.21 11.43
N ARG A 75 -24.27 -1.28 10.65
CA ARG A 75 -24.40 0.18 10.86
C ARG A 75 -25.00 0.93 9.67
N PRO A 76 -26.27 0.66 9.25
CA PRO A 76 -26.92 1.23 8.07
C PRO A 76 -26.93 2.78 7.98
N GLY A 77 -26.77 3.50 9.09
CA GLY A 77 -26.68 4.97 9.14
C GLY A 77 -25.27 5.57 9.01
N VAL A 78 -24.22 4.77 9.14
CA VAL A 78 -22.83 5.19 8.85
C VAL A 78 -22.61 4.95 7.36
N MET A 79 -23.15 5.84 6.50
CA MET A 79 -23.13 5.75 5.02
C MET A 79 -23.20 4.30 4.50
N ALA A 80 -24.15 3.52 5.02
CA ALA A 80 -24.14 2.07 4.88
C ALA A 80 -25.17 1.55 3.87
N ARG A 81 -25.25 2.21 2.71
CA ARG A 81 -26.10 1.76 1.59
C ARG A 81 -25.28 1.49 0.33
N TRP A 82 -25.19 0.21 -0.05
CA TRP A 82 -24.69 -0.31 -1.34
C TRP A 82 -25.54 0.21 -2.49
N SER A 83 -25.28 1.46 -2.87
CA SER A 83 -25.73 2.13 -4.08
C SER A 83 -24.60 2.09 -5.11
N SER A 84 -24.88 2.27 -6.38
CA SER A 84 -23.89 2.53 -7.45
C SER A 84 -23.17 3.90 -7.29
N THR A 85 -23.14 4.40 -6.06
CA THR A 85 -22.63 5.69 -5.57
C THR A 85 -22.05 5.50 -4.15
N ASP A 86 -21.89 4.25 -3.69
CA ASP A 86 -21.53 3.92 -2.31
C ASP A 86 -20.04 4.14 -2.08
N HIS A 87 -19.74 5.12 -1.23
CA HIS A 87 -18.39 5.61 -0.96
C HIS A 87 -17.62 4.75 0.06
N ARG A 88 -17.92 3.45 0.11
CA ARG A 88 -17.23 2.49 0.98
C ARG A 88 -16.29 1.66 0.14
N SER A 89 -15.01 1.71 0.46
CA SER A 89 -14.02 0.87 -0.21
C SER A 89 -13.01 0.42 0.82
N SER A 90 -12.95 -0.90 1.05
CA SER A 90 -11.73 -1.50 1.56
C SER A 90 -10.77 -1.58 0.38
N MET A 91 -9.59 -1.00 0.55
CA MET A 91 -8.51 -1.02 -0.43
C MET A 91 -7.25 -1.67 0.17
N SER A 92 -7.46 -2.63 1.06
CA SER A 92 -6.42 -3.47 1.67
C SER A 92 -5.40 -3.94 0.63
N GLY A 93 -4.12 -3.73 0.92
CA GLY A 93 -3.00 -4.10 0.05
C GLY A 93 -2.81 -3.20 -1.19
N CYS A 94 -3.63 -2.16 -1.38
CA CYS A 94 -3.40 -1.18 -2.44
C CYS A 94 -2.29 -0.21 -2.02
N LEU A 95 -1.31 0.00 -2.90
CA LEU A 95 -0.26 1.00 -2.67
C LEU A 95 -0.89 2.39 -2.63
N MET A 96 -0.65 3.12 -1.55
CA MET A 96 -0.90 4.56 -1.47
C MET A 96 0.41 5.32 -1.33
N GLU A 97 0.52 6.49 -1.95
CA GLU A 97 1.72 7.31 -1.89
C GLU A 97 1.42 8.80 -1.95
N LYS A 98 2.33 9.59 -1.41
CA LYS A 98 2.33 11.05 -1.49
C LYS A 98 3.72 11.54 -1.85
N VAL A 99 3.79 12.42 -2.85
CA VAL A 99 5.06 12.99 -3.34
C VAL A 99 5.83 13.62 -2.19
N ASP A 100 7.13 13.32 -2.13
CA ASP A 100 8.09 13.80 -1.12
C ASP A 100 7.78 13.40 0.34
N VAL A 101 6.79 12.54 0.60
CA VAL A 101 6.48 12.03 1.95
C VAL A 101 6.77 10.54 2.07
N GLY A 102 6.23 9.72 1.17
CA GLY A 102 6.36 8.27 1.26
C GLY A 102 5.24 7.49 0.59
N GLY A 103 5.37 6.17 0.60
CA GLY A 103 4.34 5.25 0.10
C GLY A 103 4.40 3.90 0.79
N ALA A 104 3.23 3.28 0.98
CA ALA A 104 3.08 1.95 1.55
C ALA A 104 1.76 1.32 1.08
N ALA A 105 1.66 -0.01 1.19
CA ALA A 105 0.41 -0.73 0.98
C ALA A 105 0.04 -1.42 2.32
N PRO A 106 -0.77 -0.77 3.16
CA PRO A 106 -1.20 -1.33 4.43
C PRO A 106 -2.03 -2.60 4.24
N ASP A 107 -1.99 -3.52 5.20
CA ASP A 107 -2.86 -4.70 5.20
C ASP A 107 -4.35 -4.36 5.24
N LEU A 108 -4.70 -3.34 6.02
CA LEU A 108 -6.05 -2.81 6.16
C LEU A 108 -6.05 -1.34 5.73
N MET A 109 -6.95 -0.96 4.83
CA MET A 109 -7.14 0.43 4.42
C MET A 109 -8.63 0.70 4.25
N LEU A 110 -9.17 1.59 5.08
CA LEU A 110 -10.59 1.87 5.15
C LEU A 110 -10.90 3.34 4.89
N TYR A 111 -11.87 3.55 4.00
CA TYR A 111 -12.53 4.84 3.81
C TYR A 111 -13.95 4.76 4.36
N VAL A 112 -14.33 5.75 5.16
CA VAL A 112 -15.66 5.93 5.73
C VAL A 112 -16.27 7.22 5.20
N GLY A 113 -17.48 7.13 4.64
CA GLY A 113 -18.16 8.27 4.05
C GLY A 113 -17.61 8.67 2.69
N ASP A 114 -17.96 9.87 2.23
CA ASP A 114 -17.77 10.27 0.83
C ASP A 114 -16.29 10.49 0.43
N GLY A 115 -16.05 10.56 -0.89
CA GLY A 115 -14.74 10.95 -1.44
C GLY A 115 -13.64 9.89 -1.37
N ALA A 116 -13.99 8.61 -1.20
CA ALA A 116 -13.05 7.50 -1.36
C ALA A 116 -12.54 7.40 -2.82
N PRO A 117 -11.28 6.98 -3.05
CA PRO A 117 -10.76 6.74 -4.39
C PRO A 117 -11.69 5.84 -5.22
N GLN A 118 -11.80 6.12 -6.51
CA GLN A 118 -12.60 5.32 -7.43
C GLN A 118 -11.72 4.88 -8.59
N TRP A 119 -11.75 3.58 -8.89
CA TRP A 119 -11.04 3.08 -10.06
C TRP A 119 -11.68 3.61 -11.33
N GLN A 120 -10.84 4.02 -12.29
CA GLN A 120 -11.25 4.40 -13.63
C GLN A 120 -10.33 3.72 -14.64
N GLU A 121 -10.85 3.43 -15.83
CA GLU A 121 -10.02 2.84 -16.88
C GLU A 121 -8.83 3.76 -17.20
N GLY A 122 -7.62 3.19 -17.19
CA GLY A 122 -6.38 3.93 -17.40
C GLY A 122 -5.71 4.51 -16.14
N THR A 123 -6.32 4.37 -14.95
CA THR A 123 -5.63 4.75 -13.70
C THR A 123 -4.54 3.74 -13.34
N LYS A 124 -3.45 4.24 -12.75
CA LYS A 124 -2.32 3.45 -12.25
C LYS A 124 -2.75 2.49 -11.14
N ARG A 125 -1.99 1.42 -10.87
CA ARG A 125 -2.28 0.44 -9.80
C ARG A 125 -1.88 0.95 -8.41
N ARG A 126 -2.28 2.19 -8.08
CA ARG A 126 -1.99 2.87 -6.81
C ARG A 126 -2.90 4.07 -6.56
N ILE A 127 -2.96 4.50 -5.31
CA ILE A 127 -3.68 5.70 -4.87
C ILE A 127 -2.67 6.85 -4.70
N SER A 128 -2.84 7.92 -5.47
CA SER A 128 -2.11 9.17 -5.25
C SER A 128 -2.82 10.00 -4.18
N LEU A 129 -2.16 10.21 -3.04
CA LEU A 129 -2.67 11.04 -1.93
C LEU A 129 -2.48 12.54 -2.15
N ASP A 130 -1.86 12.92 -3.28
CA ASP A 130 -1.88 14.29 -3.79
C ASP A 130 -3.19 14.61 -4.55
N GLU A 131 -3.91 13.57 -4.98
CA GLU A 131 -5.18 13.68 -5.70
C GLU A 131 -6.38 13.29 -4.83
N TRP A 132 -6.22 12.22 -4.06
CA TRP A 132 -7.27 11.66 -3.20
C TRP A 132 -7.04 11.99 -1.74
N ARG A 133 -8.13 12.03 -0.96
CA ARG A 133 -8.01 12.13 0.50
C ARG A 133 -7.33 10.88 1.06
N VAL A 134 -6.77 11.01 2.25
CA VAL A 134 -6.25 9.89 3.03
C VAL A 134 -7.37 8.95 3.50
N PRO A 135 -7.08 7.64 3.71
CA PRO A 135 -8.00 6.73 4.39
C PRO A 135 -8.25 7.21 5.83
N ASP A 136 -9.41 6.83 6.36
CA ASP A 136 -9.79 7.14 7.74
C ASP A 136 -9.06 6.24 8.73
N LEU A 137 -8.79 5.00 8.31
CA LEU A 137 -8.05 4.01 9.08
C LEU A 137 -7.12 3.21 8.18
N VAL A 138 -5.89 3.00 8.64
CA VAL A 138 -5.00 1.94 8.14
C VAL A 138 -4.68 0.96 9.26
N GLY A 139 -4.21 -0.23 8.92
CA GLY A 139 -3.78 -1.21 9.91
C GLY A 139 -2.80 -2.19 9.30
N GLU A 140 -1.89 -2.70 10.14
CA GLU A 140 -0.91 -3.73 9.77
C GLU A 140 -1.11 -4.97 10.63
N VAL A 141 -0.91 -6.14 10.03
CA VAL A 141 -0.92 -7.43 10.71
C VAL A 141 0.53 -7.89 10.84
N SER A 142 1.12 -7.76 12.02
CA SER A 142 2.52 -8.16 12.19
C SER A 142 2.66 -9.61 12.65
N ASP A 143 3.29 -10.48 11.86
CA ASP A 143 3.78 -11.79 12.32
C ASP A 143 5.30 -11.81 12.55
N THR A 144 6.05 -11.10 11.71
CA THR A 144 7.52 -11.03 11.68
C THR A 144 8.04 -9.59 11.57
N THR A 145 7.15 -8.62 11.33
CA THR A 145 7.44 -7.21 11.04
C THR A 145 7.13 -6.25 12.19
N LEU A 146 6.78 -6.77 13.38
CA LEU A 146 6.22 -5.99 14.49
C LEU A 146 7.05 -4.75 14.87
N ALA A 147 8.38 -4.88 14.90
CA ALA A 147 9.25 -3.75 15.22
C ALA A 147 9.15 -2.63 14.16
N SER A 148 9.06 -3.02 12.88
CA SER A 148 8.97 -2.06 11.78
C SER A 148 7.59 -1.42 11.63
N ASP A 149 6.55 -2.16 11.98
CA ASP A 149 5.19 -1.63 11.97
C ASP A 149 4.99 -0.61 13.09
N LEU A 150 5.53 -0.89 14.29
CA LEU A 150 5.40 -0.01 15.46
C LEU A 150 6.27 1.25 15.41
N ASP A 151 7.29 1.29 14.56
CA ASP A 151 8.17 2.46 14.41
C ASP A 151 8.08 3.08 13.01
N GLU A 152 8.68 2.49 11.98
CA GLU A 152 8.79 3.13 10.66
C GLU A 152 7.44 3.31 9.96
N MET A 153 6.54 2.31 9.98
CA MET A 153 5.22 2.46 9.35
C MET A 153 4.33 3.42 10.15
N LYS A 154 4.39 3.37 11.48
CA LYS A 154 3.71 4.35 12.33
C LYS A 154 4.13 5.79 12.01
N GLN A 155 5.44 6.03 11.85
CA GLN A 155 5.97 7.35 11.48
C GLN A 155 5.51 7.76 10.06
N LEU A 156 5.52 6.82 9.11
CA LEU A 156 5.01 7.06 7.77
C LEU A 156 3.52 7.45 7.79
N TYR A 157 2.67 6.69 8.46
CA TYR A 157 1.24 6.98 8.52
C TYR A 157 0.93 8.29 9.22
N ALA A 158 1.67 8.63 10.27
CA ALA A 158 1.60 9.96 10.89
C ALA A 158 2.02 11.07 9.90
N ALA A 159 3.09 10.88 9.13
CA ALA A 159 3.57 11.85 8.15
C ALA A 159 2.61 12.02 6.95
N LEU A 160 1.93 10.94 6.55
CA LEU A 160 0.88 10.97 5.54
C LEU A 160 -0.41 11.65 6.05
N GLY A 161 -0.55 11.81 7.36
CA GLY A 161 -1.73 12.42 7.99
C GLY A 161 -2.89 11.44 8.16
N ILE A 162 -2.61 10.14 8.28
CA ILE A 162 -3.64 9.13 8.51
C ILE A 162 -4.24 9.32 9.93
N PRO A 163 -5.57 9.41 10.07
CA PRO A 163 -6.19 9.69 11.36
C PRO A 163 -6.11 8.54 12.38
N GLU A 164 -6.23 7.30 11.91
CA GLU A 164 -6.25 6.10 12.75
C GLU A 164 -5.32 5.03 12.16
N TYR A 165 -4.46 4.46 13.01
CA TYR A 165 -3.54 3.37 12.70
C TYR A 165 -3.67 2.26 13.75
#